data_AF-A0A2V5WX46-F1
#
_entry.id   AF-A0A2V5WX46-F1
#
_cell.length_a   1.000
_cell.length_b   1.000
_cell.length_c   1.000
_cell.angle_alpha   90.00
_cell.angle_beta   90.00
_cell.angle_gamma   90.00
#
_symmetry.space_group_name_H-M   'P 1'
#
loop_
_entity.id
_entity.type
_entity.pdbx_description
1 polymer ?
#
loop_
_entity_poly.entity_id
_entity_poly.type
_entity_poly.pdbx_seq_one_letter_code
_entity_poly.pdbx_strand_id
1 'polypeptide(L)'
;MALSDQKAGFAHGFANPFFYANLGKFYDVLSVKTAVARRNFVNSVDDCDGTVDRLGTFDDNGLGSGSPTQATTMGWDNVTGLGVPNGIP
;
A
#
# COMPACT_ATOMS: atom_id res chain seq x y z
N MET A 1 15.98 -8.90 -2.16
CA MET A 1 16.51 -9.40 -3.45
C MET A 1 17.98 -9.71 -3.38
N ALA A 2 18.88 -8.81 -2.97
CA ALA A 2 20.33 -9.06 -2.97
C ALA A 2 20.77 -10.39 -2.30
N LEU A 3 20.21 -10.76 -1.13
CA LEU A 3 20.53 -12.04 -0.48
C LEU A 3 20.01 -13.27 -1.25
N SER A 4 18.88 -13.14 -1.95
CA SER A 4 18.35 -14.17 -2.85
C SER A 4 19.24 -14.31 -4.09
N ASP A 5 19.66 -13.20 -4.69
CA ASP A 5 20.60 -13.20 -5.82
C ASP A 5 21.94 -13.86 -5.46
N GLN A 6 22.48 -13.54 -4.28
CA GLN A 6 23.70 -14.17 -3.76
C GLN A 6 23.55 -15.69 -3.59
N LYS A 7 22.38 -16.14 -3.12
CA LYS A 7 22.09 -17.57 -2.95
C LYS A 7 21.89 -18.28 -4.30
N ALA A 8 21.24 -17.62 -5.25
CA ALA A 8 20.97 -18.14 -6.59
C ALA A 8 22.20 -18.13 -7.50
N GLY A 9 23.18 -17.25 -7.24
CA GLY A 9 24.37 -17.08 -8.06
C GLY A 9 24.15 -16.26 -9.33
N PHE A 10 22.97 -15.66 -9.49
CA PHE A 10 22.61 -14.75 -10.58
C PHE A 10 21.55 -13.74 -10.11
N ALA A 11 21.41 -12.63 -10.84
CA ALA A 11 20.42 -11.60 -10.53
C ALA A 11 19.02 -12.00 -11.05
N HIS A 12 18.01 -11.94 -10.19
CA HIS A 12 16.61 -12.23 -10.57
C HIS A 12 15.98 -11.17 -11.50
N GLY A 13 16.56 -9.97 -11.57
CA GLY A 13 16.09 -8.90 -12.44
C GLY A 13 14.72 -8.33 -12.03
N PHE A 14 13.82 -8.14 -13.00
CA PHE A 14 12.50 -7.58 -12.76
C PHE A 14 11.58 -8.61 -12.08
N ALA A 15 11.46 -8.50 -10.76
CA ALA A 15 10.86 -9.53 -9.91
C ALA A 15 9.31 -9.49 -9.82
N ASN A 16 8.65 -8.41 -10.26
CA ASN A 16 7.19 -8.27 -10.11
C ASN A 16 6.41 -9.46 -10.69
N PRO A 17 6.65 -9.92 -11.93
CA PRO A 17 5.90 -11.06 -12.48
C PRO A 17 6.04 -12.33 -11.62
N PHE A 18 7.23 -12.56 -11.06
CA PHE A 18 7.47 -13.69 -10.16
C PHE A 18 6.71 -13.56 -8.84
N PHE A 19 6.68 -12.36 -8.24
CA PHE A 19 5.95 -12.14 -6.98
C PHE A 19 4.44 -12.33 -7.13
N TYR A 20 3.85 -11.75 -8.16
CA TYR A 20 2.41 -11.86 -8.41
C TYR A 20 1.98 -13.28 -8.82
N ALA A 21 2.91 -14.13 -9.26
CA ALA A 21 2.67 -15.56 -9.50
C ALA A 21 2.75 -16.42 -8.22
N ASN A 22 3.25 -15.88 -7.09
CA ASN A 22 3.58 -16.64 -5.88
C ASN A 22 2.98 -16.02 -4.61
N LEU A 23 1.66 -15.79 -4.61
CA LEU A 23 0.95 -15.07 -3.53
C LEU A 23 1.18 -15.67 -2.12
N GLY A 24 1.31 -16.99 -1.99
CA GLY A 24 1.52 -17.67 -0.71
C GLY A 24 2.93 -17.52 -0.11
N LYS A 25 3.81 -16.72 -0.73
CA LYS A 25 5.18 -16.45 -0.24
C LYS A 25 5.29 -15.17 0.58
N PHE A 26 4.18 -14.50 0.83
CA PHE A 26 4.11 -13.26 1.58
C PHE A 26 3.26 -13.42 2.83
N TYR A 27 3.69 -12.76 3.91
CA TYR A 27 2.85 -12.50 5.06
C TYR A 27 1.90 -11.34 4.70
N ASP A 28 0.62 -11.66 4.58
CA ASP A 28 -0.45 -10.72 4.27
C ASP A 28 -0.72 -9.77 5.45
N VAL A 29 -0.66 -8.45 5.20
CA VAL A 29 -0.78 -7.42 6.23
C VAL A 29 -2.20 -6.86 6.24
N LEU A 30 -2.99 -7.30 7.22
CA LEU A 30 -4.42 -7.02 7.27
C LEU A 30 -4.81 -5.72 8.00
N SER A 31 -3.85 -4.99 8.60
CA SER A 31 -4.09 -3.64 9.11
C SER A 31 -2.78 -2.91 9.38
N VAL A 32 -2.78 -1.61 9.08
CA VAL A 32 -1.73 -0.68 9.48
C VAL A 32 -2.34 0.58 10.09
N LYS A 33 -1.74 1.09 11.17
CA LYS A 33 -2.18 2.34 11.81
C LYS A 33 -1.32 3.49 11.32
N THR A 34 -1.75 4.09 10.21
CA THR A 34 -1.10 5.25 9.60
C THR A 34 -2.14 6.18 8.97
N ALA A 35 -1.69 7.36 8.55
CA ALA A 35 -2.52 8.35 7.92
C ALA A 35 -1.77 9.06 6.79
N VAL A 36 -2.53 9.59 5.84
CA VAL A 36 -2.01 10.40 4.73
C VAL A 36 -2.54 11.82 4.85
N ALA A 37 -1.66 12.81 4.69
CA ALA A 37 -2.09 14.19 4.52
C ALA A 37 -2.46 14.42 3.06
N ARG A 38 -3.68 14.91 2.80
CA ARG A 38 -4.14 15.29 1.46
C ARG A 38 -4.69 16.70 1.45
N ARG A 39 -4.41 17.40 0.37
CA ARG A 39 -4.95 18.71 0.04
C ARG A 39 -6.36 18.51 -0.51
N ASN A 40 -7.36 19.10 0.13
CA ASN A 40 -8.75 19.04 -0.30
C ASN A 40 -9.25 20.44 -0.66
N PHE A 41 -10.14 20.50 -1.64
CA PHE A 41 -10.89 21.71 -1.95
C PHE A 41 -11.86 22.03 -0.83
N VAL A 42 -11.92 23.31 -0.42
CA VAL A 42 -12.82 23.74 0.67
C VAL A 42 -14.27 23.47 0.31
N ASN A 43 -14.65 23.65 -0.96
CA ASN A 43 -15.99 23.40 -1.48
C ASN A 43 -16.19 21.95 -2.01
N SER A 44 -15.20 21.08 -1.87
CA SER A 44 -15.21 19.68 -2.36
C SER A 44 -15.35 19.50 -3.89
N VAL A 45 -15.22 20.57 -4.68
CA VAL A 45 -15.37 20.55 -6.14
C VAL A 45 -14.12 21.11 -6.83
N ASP A 46 -13.67 22.30 -6.45
CA ASP A 46 -12.58 23.03 -7.10
C ASP A 46 -11.85 24.01 -6.15
N ASP A 47 -10.87 24.75 -6.66
CA ASP A 47 -10.02 25.64 -5.89
C ASP A 47 -10.58 27.06 -5.72
N CYS A 48 -11.81 27.36 -6.18
CA CYS A 48 -12.38 28.71 -6.11
C CYS A 48 -12.48 29.24 -4.66
N ASP A 49 -12.76 28.35 -3.71
CA ASP A 49 -12.80 28.66 -2.27
C ASP A 49 -11.50 28.30 -1.55
N GLY A 50 -10.44 28.03 -2.32
CA GLY A 50 -9.14 27.60 -1.82
C GLY A 50 -9.08 26.13 -1.40
N THR A 51 -7.99 25.80 -0.71
CA THR A 51 -7.66 24.42 -0.34
C THR A 51 -7.28 24.33 1.13
N VAL A 52 -7.58 23.19 1.76
CA VAL A 52 -7.20 22.87 3.13
C VAL A 52 -6.52 21.51 3.19
N ASP A 53 -5.47 21.37 4.01
CA ASP A 53 -4.85 20.08 4.27
C ASP A 53 -5.67 19.30 5.32
N ARG A 54 -6.02 18.05 5.00
CA ARG A 54 -6.72 17.14 5.91
C ARG A 54 -5.92 15.85 6.08
N LEU A 55 -5.95 15.32 7.30
CA LEU A 55 -5.38 14.03 7.62
C LEU A 55 -6.43 12.93 7.40
N GLY A 56 -6.12 11.94 6.56
CA GLY A 56 -6.95 10.78 6.30
C GLY A 56 -6.33 9.52 6.90
N THR A 57 -6.98 8.89 7.88
CA THR A 57 -6.52 7.62 8.48
C THR A 57 -6.80 6.46 7.52
N PHE A 58 -5.90 5.48 7.44
CA PHE A 58 -6.16 4.25 6.68
C PHE A 58 -7.16 3.34 7.41
N ASP A 59 -7.83 2.47 6.65
CA ASP A 59 -8.80 1.49 7.17
C ASP A 59 -10.06 2.08 7.86
N ASP A 60 -10.35 3.37 7.65
CA ASP A 60 -11.50 4.04 8.27
C ASP A 60 -12.62 4.32 7.24
N ASN A 61 -13.44 3.30 7.01
CA ASN A 61 -14.43 3.28 5.92
C ASN A 61 -15.76 3.98 6.26
N GLY A 62 -15.88 4.69 7.38
CA GLY A 62 -17.19 5.14 7.88
C GLY A 62 -17.29 6.51 8.55
N LEU A 63 -16.18 7.17 8.88
CA LEU A 63 -16.22 8.37 9.74
C LEU A 63 -15.55 9.60 9.14
N GLY A 64 -15.71 9.88 7.84
CA GLY A 64 -15.37 11.18 7.22
C GLY A 64 -13.90 11.67 7.30
N SER A 65 -13.05 10.96 8.05
CA SER A 65 -11.64 11.21 8.31
C SER A 65 -10.76 10.07 7.79
N GLY A 66 -11.35 9.10 7.09
CA GLY A 66 -10.63 8.00 6.45
C GLY A 66 -10.22 8.31 5.03
N SER A 67 -9.16 7.65 4.54
CA SER A 67 -8.82 7.64 3.12
C SER A 67 -9.79 6.71 2.38
N PRO A 68 -10.73 7.20 1.55
CA PRO A 68 -11.68 6.35 0.83
C PRO A 68 -11.02 5.47 -0.24
N THR A 69 -9.75 5.73 -0.52
CA THR A 69 -8.98 5.07 -1.58
C THR A 69 -7.91 4.13 -1.05
N GLN A 70 -7.63 4.09 0.25
CA GLN A 70 -6.53 3.30 0.80
C GLN A 70 -7.01 2.50 2.00
N ALA A 71 -7.05 1.19 1.83
CA ALA A 71 -7.42 0.25 2.87
C ALA A 71 -6.61 -1.03 2.70
N THR A 72 -6.24 -1.63 3.83
CA THR A 72 -5.72 -3.00 3.87
C THR A 72 -6.86 -3.99 3.69
N THR A 73 -6.61 -5.04 2.90
CA THR A 73 -7.58 -6.10 2.63
C THR A 73 -6.86 -7.44 2.49
N MET A 74 -7.60 -8.55 2.57
CA MET A 74 -7.02 -9.86 2.30
C MET A 74 -6.46 -9.93 0.87
N GLY A 75 -5.21 -10.38 0.74
CA GLY A 75 -4.52 -10.52 -0.53
C GLY A 75 -3.77 -9.26 -0.94
N TRP A 76 -3.83 -8.91 -2.23
CA TRP A 76 -3.19 -7.67 -2.68
C TRP A 76 -4.03 -6.45 -2.29
N ASP A 77 -3.38 -5.45 -1.71
CA ASP A 77 -3.99 -4.16 -1.45
C ASP A 77 -3.07 -2.99 -1.86
N ASN A 78 -3.63 -1.78 -1.88
CA ASN A 78 -2.92 -0.58 -2.32
C ASN A 78 -2.21 0.19 -1.18
N VAL A 79 -2.03 -0.47 -0.03
CA VAL A 79 -1.33 0.03 1.15
C VAL A 79 -0.02 -0.73 1.37
N THR A 80 -0.07 -2.06 1.26
CA THR A 80 1.00 -3.01 1.58
C THR A 80 1.35 -3.93 0.41
N GLY A 81 0.60 -3.89 -0.70
CA GLY A 81 0.83 -4.75 -1.85
C GLY A 81 0.47 -6.19 -1.51
N LEU A 82 1.39 -7.14 -1.77
CA LEU A 82 1.23 -8.53 -1.35
C LEU A 82 1.58 -8.77 0.13
N GLY A 83 2.01 -7.72 0.85
CA GLY A 83 2.51 -7.82 2.22
C GLY A 83 4.04 -8.01 2.28
N VAL A 84 4.50 -8.69 3.32
CA VAL A 84 5.94 -8.82 3.63
C VAL A 84 6.48 -10.17 3.12
N PRO A 85 7.57 -10.21 2.34
CA PRO A 85 8.16 -11.48 1.91
C PRO A 85 8.50 -12.40 3.09
N ASN A 86 7.99 -13.64 3.08
CA ASN A 86 8.24 -14.64 4.13
C ASN A 86 9.41 -15.56 3.73
N GLY A 87 10.61 -14.97 3.72
CA GLY A 87 11.84 -15.68 3.41
C GLY A 87 12.41 -15.38 2.02
N ILE A 88 13.50 -16.07 1.72
CA ILE A 88 14.30 -15.88 0.51
C ILE A 88 13.75 -16.88 -0.55
N PRO A 89 13.18 -16.40 -1.68
CA PRO A 89 12.93 -17.26 -2.83
C PRO A 89 14.26 -17.75 -3.45
#